data_AF-A0A7W6D487-F1
#
_entry.id   AF-A0A7W6D487-F1
#
_cell.length_a   1.000
_cell.length_b   1.000
_cell.length_c   1.000
_cell.angle_alpha   90.00
_cell.angle_beta   90.00
_cell.angle_gamma   90.00
#
_symmetry.space_group_name_H-M   'P 1'
#
loop_
_entity.id
_entity.type
_entity.pdbx_description
1 polymer ?
#
loop_
_entity_poly.entity_id
_entity_poly.type
_entity_poly.pdbx_seq_one_letter_code
_entity_poly.pdbx_strand_id
1 'polypeptide(L)' 'MTNDNIPSYTLTFEDAVQIWLRYWAGEFQNRIAASLDVNPGRVNEVLKERKFIGSREAALKERAA' A
#
# COMPACT_ATOMS: atom_id res chain seq x y z
N MET A 1 11.98 8.39 26.02
CA MET A 1 10.61 7.83 25.94
C MET A 1 10.06 8.24 24.59
N THR A 2 10.03 7.33 23.62
CA THR A 2 9.31 7.54 22.35
C THR A 2 7.83 7.46 22.66
N ASN A 3 7.04 8.44 22.21
CA ASN A 3 5.59 8.39 22.34
C ASN A 3 5.07 7.36 21.32
N ASP A 4 4.85 6.12 21.75
CA ASP A 4 4.34 5.01 20.91
C ASP A 4 2.87 5.21 20.45
N ASN A 5 2.29 6.39 20.70
CA ASN A 5 0.92 6.76 20.37
C ASN A 5 0.82 7.65 19.11
N ILE A 6 1.91 7.79 18.35
CA ILE A 6 1.88 8.49 17.06
C ILE A 6 1.25 7.54 16.04
N PRO A 7 0.16 7.94 15.35
CA PRO A 7 -0.42 7.10 14.32
C PRO A 7 0.57 6.91 13.17
N SER A 8 0.72 5.66 12.73
CA SER A 8 1.48 5.32 11.52
C SER A 8 1.00 6.12 10.31
N TYR A 9 1.91 6.34 9.37
CA TYR A 9 1.67 7.07 8.12
C TYR A 9 0.32 6.69 7.48
N THR A 10 -0.46 7.70 7.09
CA THR A 10 -1.77 7.48 6.47
C THR A 10 -1.60 7.30 4.97
N LEU A 11 -1.93 6.11 4.47
CA LEU A 11 -1.87 5.81 3.04
C LEU A 11 -2.70 6.80 2.22
N THR A 12 -2.18 7.14 1.05
CA THR A 12 -2.87 7.89 0.00
C THR A 12 -3.33 6.96 -1.13
N PHE A 13 -4.06 7.50 -2.10
CA PHE A 13 -4.42 6.75 -3.31
C PHE A 13 -3.17 6.40 -4.14
N GLU A 14 -2.19 7.29 -4.22
CA GLU A 14 -0.93 7.04 -4.94
C GLU A 14 -0.13 5.92 -4.27
N ASP A 15 -0.05 5.90 -2.93
CA ASP A 15 0.56 4.78 -2.19
C ASP A 15 -0.15 3.45 -2.51
N ALA A 16 -1.46 3.47 -2.66
CA ALA A 16 -2.24 2.27 -3.02
C ALA A 16 -1.88 1.77 -4.43
N VAL A 17 -1.65 2.68 -5.38
CA VAL A 17 -1.14 2.32 -6.72
C VAL A 17 0.25 1.69 -6.63
N GLN A 18 1.16 2.30 -5.86
CA GLN A 18 2.51 1.76 -5.64
C GLN A 18 2.50 0.40 -4.94
N ILE A 19 1.58 0.18 -4.00
CA ILE A 19 1.36 -1.12 -3.35
C ILE A 19 1.05 -2.20 -4.39
N TRP A 20 0.15 -1.93 -5.34
CA TRP A 20 -0.18 -2.88 -6.40
C TRP A 20 1.01 -3.19 -7.31
N LEU A 21 1.74 -2.16 -7.75
CA LEU A 21 2.92 -2.33 -8.61
C LEU A 21 3.99 -3.20 -7.94
N ARG A 22 4.30 -2.94 -6.67
CA ARG A 22 5.30 -3.69 -5.90
C ARG A 22 4.85 -5.11 -5.59
N TYR A 23 3.58 -5.30 -5.24
CA TYR A 23 3.01 -6.62 -5.02
C TYR A 23 3.08 -7.49 -6.29
N TRP A 24 2.75 -6.92 -7.46
CA TRP A 24 2.89 -7.64 -8.74
C TRP A 24 4.33 -7.86 -9.18
N ALA A 25 5.27 -7.02 -8.72
CA ALA A 25 6.70 -7.26 -8.88
C ALA A 25 7.22 -8.39 -7.96
N GLY A 26 6.38 -8.95 -7.09
CA GLY A 26 6.70 -10.08 -6.22
C GLY A 26 7.14 -9.69 -4.81
N GLU A 27 7.03 -8.42 -4.41
CA GLU A 27 7.31 -8.03 -3.04
C GLU A 27 6.24 -8.53 -2.06
N PHE A 28 6.68 -9.05 -0.91
CA PHE A 28 5.78 -9.45 0.16
C PHE A 28 5.14 -8.24 0.86
N GLN A 29 3.85 -8.39 1.24
CA GLN A 29 3.06 -7.33 1.89
C GLN A 29 3.75 -6.72 3.12
N ASN A 30 4.43 -7.54 3.93
CA ASN A 30 5.16 -7.07 5.12
C ASN A 30 6.35 -6.15 4.77
N ARG A 31 7.04 -6.42 3.66
CA ARG A 31 8.15 -5.56 3.18
C ARG A 31 7.62 -4.24 2.63
N ILE A 32 6.52 -4.29 1.87
CA ILE A 32 5.83 -3.10 1.37
C ILE A 32 5.36 -2.24 2.55
N ALA A 33 4.71 -2.85 3.54
CA ALA A 33 4.21 -2.17 4.72
C ALA A 33 5.34 -1.51 5.54
N ALA A 34 6.45 -2.22 5.76
CA ALA A 34 7.61 -1.68 6.47
C ALA A 34 8.22 -0.47 5.74
N SER A 35 8.31 -0.51 4.40
CA SER A 35 8.86 0.61 3.64
C SER A 35 7.98 1.86 3.60
N LEU A 36 6.67 1.71 3.85
CA LEU A 36 5.71 2.81 3.92
C LEU A 36 5.42 3.26 5.35
N ASP A 37 6.09 2.66 6.35
CA ASP A 37 5.82 2.88 7.78
C ASP A 37 4.32 2.69 8.13
N VAL A 38 3.71 1.62 7.61
CA VAL A 38 2.30 1.29 7.85
C VAL A 38 2.12 -0.11 8.41
N ASN A 39 0.98 -0.34 9.06
CA ASN A 39 0.58 -1.67 9.47
C ASN A 39 0.34 -2.57 8.24
N PRO A 40 0.85 -3.82 8.20
CA PRO A 40 0.61 -4.76 7.09
C PRO A 40 -0.87 -5.00 6.77
N GLY A 41 -1.76 -4.89 7.75
CA GLY A 41 -3.20 -4.94 7.56
C GLY A 41 -3.70 -3.83 6.62
N ARG A 42 -3.12 -2.63 6.65
CA ARG A 42 -3.48 -1.54 5.73
C ARG A 42 -3.15 -1.88 4.29
N VAL A 43 -2.00 -2.51 4.05
CA VAL A 43 -1.61 -3.03 2.71
C VAL A 43 -2.59 -4.11 2.25
N ASN A 44 -2.97 -5.03 3.13
CA ASN A 44 -3.95 -6.08 2.82
C ASN A 44 -5.33 -5.51 2.45
N GLU A 45 -5.78 -4.45 3.12
CA GLU A 45 -7.04 -3.79 2.79
C GLU A 45 -7.01 -3.12 1.39
N VAL A 46 -5.85 -2.62 0.95
CA VAL A 46 -5.66 -2.17 -0.44
C VAL A 46 -5.73 -3.34 -1.42
N LEU A 47 -4.98 -4.41 -1.16
CA LEU A 47 -4.89 -5.57 -2.05
C LEU A 47 -6.20 -6.39 -2.12
N LYS A 48 -7.09 -6.24 -1.13
CA LYS A 48 -8.45 -6.77 -1.14
C LYS A 48 -9.47 -5.78 -1.70
N GLU A 49 -9.03 -4.63 -2.18
CA GLU A 49 -9.86 -3.56 -2.75
C GLU A 49 -10.95 -3.06 -1.78
N ARG A 50 -10.67 -3.11 -0.48
CA ARG A 50 -11.56 -2.58 0.58
C ARG A 50 -11.29 -1.10 0.86
N LYS A 51 -10.08 -0.64 0.55
CA LYS A 51 -9.68 0.77 0.56
C LYS A 51 -9.03 1.15 -0.76
N PHE A 52 -9.15 2.44 -1.10
CA PHE A 52 -8.63 3.01 -2.35
C PHE A 52 -9.09 2.22 -3.59
N ILE A 53 -10.41 1.98 -3.67
CA ILE A 53 -11.06 1.35 -4.83
C ILE A 53 -10.67 2.12 -6.09
N GLY A 54 -10.28 1.41 -7.16
CA GLY A 54 -9.75 2.01 -8.39
C GLY A 54 -8.22 2.07 -8.47
N SER A 55 -7.51 1.88 -7.35
CA SER A 55 -6.03 1.89 -7.33
C SER A 55 -5.42 0.74 -8.12
N ARG A 56 -6.12 -0.41 -8.18
CA ARG A 56 -5.71 -1.56 -8.98
C ARG A 56 -5.74 -1.23 -10.48
N GLU A 57 -6.82 -0.62 -10.96
CA GLU A 57 -6.96 -0.21 -12.35
C GLU A 57 -5.97 0.90 -12.71
N ALA A 58 -5.73 1.85 -11.82
CA ALA A 58 -4.71 2.87 -12.00
C ALA A 58 -3.30 2.24 -12.12
N ALA A 59 -2.95 1.30 -11.24
CA ALA A 59 -1.69 0.56 -11.33
C ALA A 59 -1.56 -0.24 -12.64
N LEU A 60 -2.66 -0.84 -13.13
CA LEU A 60 -2.66 -1.51 -14.44
C LEU A 60 -2.35 -0.54 -15.59
N LYS A 61 -2.92 0.67 -15.56
CA LYS A 61 -2.66 1.71 -16.56
C LYS A 61 -1.21 2.16 -16.53
N GLU A 62 -0.63 2.36 -15.34
CA GLU A 62 0.78 2.74 -15.20
C GLU A 62 1.73 1.65 -15.71
N ARG A 63 1.43 0.38 -15.44
CA ARG A 63 2.26 -0.73 -15.93
C ARG A 63 2.20 -0.90 -17.45
N ALA A 64 1.13 -0.43 -18.09
CA ALA A 64 0.91 -0.54 -19.53
C ALA A 64 1.42 0.66 -20.34
N ALA A 65 1.82 1.75 -19.65
CA ALA A 65 2.44 2.92 -20.24
C ALA A 65 3.95 2.73 -20.44
#